data_AF-A0A382K851-F1
#
_entry.id   AF-A0A382K851-F1
#
_cell.length_a   1.000
_cell.length_b   1.000
_cell.length_c   1.000
_cell.angle_alpha   90.00
_cell.angle_beta   90.00
_cell.angle_gamma   90.00
#
_symmetry.space_group_name_H-M   'P 1'
#
loop_
_entity.id
_entity.type
_entity.pdbx_description
1 polymer ?
#
loop_
_entity_poly.entity_id
_entity_poly.type
_entity_poly.pdbx_seq_one_letter_code
_entity_poly.pdbx_strand_id
1 'polypeptide(L)' 'DSLQDNLEKNPMSGAYYSFSTLVCVPTSKSQEVGLQLGSQAGESRLTEVLNEAGFSQVRRTSENASNMVLEVKY' A
#
# COMPACT_ATOMS: atom_id res chain seq x y z
N ASP A 1 1.28 -10.12 0.81
CA ASP A 1 0.43 -9.04 1.33
C ASP A 1 -0.83 -9.60 1.96
N SER A 2 -0.77 -9.95 3.25
CA SER A 2 -1.94 -10.40 3.98
C SER A 2 -2.07 -9.63 5.29
N LEU A 3 -3.30 -9.47 5.78
CA LEU A 3 -3.54 -8.86 7.08
C LEU A 3 -2.82 -9.63 8.20
N GLN A 4 -2.85 -10.97 8.14
CA GLN A 4 -2.19 -11.83 9.12
C GLN A 4 -0.67 -11.54 9.16
N ASP A 5 0.00 -11.57 8.01
CA ASP A 5 1.44 -11.28 7.92
C ASP A 5 1.77 -9.91 8.51
N ASN A 6 0.95 -8.90 8.19
CA ASN A 6 1.16 -7.54 8.66
C ASN A 6 1.01 -7.45 10.19
N LEU A 7 0.04 -8.14 10.79
CA LEU A 7 -0.14 -8.12 12.25
C LEU A 7 0.98 -8.87 12.98
N GLU A 8 1.50 -9.95 12.41
CA GLU A 8 2.58 -10.75 13.01
C GLU A 8 3.95 -10.06 12.91
N LYS A 9 4.25 -9.45 11.75
CA LYS A 9 5.60 -8.93 11.43
C LYS A 9 5.77 -7.46 11.81
N ASN A 10 4.68 -6.71 11.93
CA ASN A 10 4.71 -5.28 12.22
C ASN A 10 3.92 -4.95 13.50
N PRO A 11 4.62 -4.66 14.62
CA PRO A 11 3.99 -4.29 15.89
C PRO A 11 3.04 -3.08 15.80
N MET A 12 3.22 -2.21 14.79
CA MET A 12 2.41 -1.00 14.59
C MET A 12 1.23 -1.22 13.64
N SER A 13 1.02 -2.42 13.09
CA SER A 13 -0.03 -2.66 12.09
C SER A 13 -1.42 -2.29 12.57
N GLY A 14 -1.76 -2.60 13.83
CA GLY A 14 -3.06 -2.22 14.39
C GLY A 14 -3.30 -0.70 14.37
N ALA A 15 -2.28 0.09 14.70
CA ALA A 15 -2.36 1.55 14.64
C ALA A 15 -2.45 2.05 13.19
N TYR A 16 -1.66 1.48 12.28
CA TYR A 16 -1.66 1.86 10.86
C TYR A 16 -3.01 1.58 10.18
N TYR A 17 -3.60 0.41 10.42
CA TYR A 17 -4.92 0.08 9.91
C TYR A 17 -6.00 0.96 10.51
N SER A 18 -5.98 1.18 11.82
CA SER A 18 -6.98 2.03 12.51
C SER A 18 -6.93 3.47 11.98
N PHE A 19 -5.75 4.06 11.94
CA PHE A 19 -5.56 5.42 11.44
C PHE A 19 -5.94 5.52 9.96
N SER A 20 -5.45 4.59 9.12
CA SER A 20 -5.75 4.63 7.69
C SER A 20 -7.22 4.45 7.39
N THR A 21 -7.93 3.60 8.13
CA THR A 21 -9.38 3.39 7.96
C THR A 21 -10.16 4.67 8.22
N LEU A 22 -9.74 5.45 9.22
CA LEU A 22 -10.44 6.68 9.62
C LEU A 22 -9.97 7.93 8.85
N VAL A 23 -8.75 7.92 8.30
CA VAL A 23 -8.13 9.10 7.70
C VAL A 23 -7.73 8.87 6.25
N CYS A 24 -6.77 7.97 6.00
CA CYS A 24 -6.15 7.83 4.67
C CYS A 24 -7.14 7.31 3.61
N VAL A 25 -7.88 6.25 3.92
CA VAL A 25 -8.84 5.61 3.00
C VAL A 25 -9.98 6.55 2.61
N PRO A 26 -10.71 7.21 3.54
CA PRO A 26 -11.76 8.16 3.17
C PRO A 26 -11.19 9.38 2.43
N THR A 27 -9.98 9.83 2.79
CA THR A 27 -9.32 10.93 2.06
C THR A 27 -9.03 10.52 0.62
N SER A 28 -8.42 9.34 0.39
CA SER A 28 -8.16 8.81 -0.96
C SER A 28 -9.46 8.62 -1.74
N LYS A 29 -10.54 8.19 -1.09
CA LYS A 29 -11.87 8.05 -1.70
C LYS A 29 -12.47 9.39 -2.17
N SER A 30 -12.18 10.48 -1.46
CA SER A 30 -12.73 11.81 -1.78
C SER A 30 -12.04 12.50 -2.96
N GLN A 31 -10.90 11.99 -3.40
CA GLN A 31 -10.19 12.51 -4.57
C GLN A 31 -10.88 12.06 -5.86
N GLU A 32 -10.65 12.76 -6.97
CA GLU A 32 -11.26 12.46 -8.27
C GLU A 32 -11.05 11.00 -8.72
N VAL A 33 -9.86 10.45 -8.50
CA VAL A 33 -9.54 9.05 -8.85
C VAL A 33 -10.15 8.04 -7.85
N GLY A 34 -10.36 8.43 -6.59
CA GLY A 34 -11.15 7.66 -5.63
C GLY A 34 -10.63 6.27 -5.24
N LEU A 35 -9.34 5.98 -5.40
CA LEU A 35 -8.77 4.62 -5.31
C LEU A 35 -8.80 3.95 -3.92
N GLN A 36 -9.15 4.69 -2.86
CA GLN A 36 -9.28 4.16 -1.49
C GLN A 36 -8.00 3.52 -0.93
N LEU A 37 -6.84 4.03 -1.32
CA LEU A 37 -5.54 3.49 -0.87
C LEU A 37 -5.23 3.93 0.56
N GLY A 38 -5.07 2.95 1.46
CA GLY A 38 -4.58 3.16 2.83
C GLY A 38 -3.07 2.91 2.95
N SER A 39 -2.49 3.16 4.13
CA SER A 39 -1.04 3.01 4.37
C SER A 39 -0.52 1.58 4.16
N GLN A 40 -1.39 0.57 4.29
CA GLN A 40 -1.06 -0.83 4.06
C GLN A 40 -1.81 -1.42 2.85
N ALA A 41 -1.91 -0.66 1.74
CA ALA A 41 -2.54 -1.12 0.50
C ALA A 41 -1.89 -2.39 -0.09
N GLY A 42 -0.60 -2.65 0.21
CA GLY A 42 0.13 -3.82 -0.26
C GLY A 42 0.77 -3.62 -1.65
N GLU A 43 1.86 -4.34 -1.91
CA GLU A 43 2.55 -4.34 -3.21
C GLU A 43 1.64 -4.79 -4.34
N SER A 44 0.79 -5.80 -4.14
CA SER A 44 -0.09 -6.28 -5.21
C SER A 44 -0.99 -5.15 -5.73
N ARG A 45 -1.68 -4.45 -4.83
CA ARG A 45 -2.57 -3.36 -5.22
C ARG A 45 -1.81 -2.16 -5.77
N LEU A 46 -0.66 -1.83 -5.20
CA LEU A 46 0.19 -0.75 -5.72
C LEU A 46 0.74 -1.09 -7.11
N THR A 47 1.10 -2.35 -7.37
CA THR A 47 1.58 -2.81 -8.68
C THR A 47 0.49 -2.67 -9.74
N GLU A 48 -0.76 -3.03 -9.43
CA GLU A 48 -1.89 -2.80 -10.35
C GLU A 48 -2.04 -1.32 -10.71
N VAL A 49 -2.02 -0.43 -9.71
CA VAL A 49 -2.12 1.03 -9.93
C VAL A 49 -0.94 1.56 -10.75
N LEU A 50 0.27 1.07 -10.50
CA LEU A 50 1.46 1.44 -11.28
C LEU A 50 1.38 0.95 -12.72
N ASN A 51 0.86 -0.25 -12.94
CA ASN A 51 0.65 -0.80 -14.28
C ASN A 51 -0.43 -0.01 -15.04
N GLU A 52 -1.52 0.36 -14.39
CA GLU A 52 -2.54 1.26 -14.95
C GLU A 52 -1.96 2.63 -15.32
N ALA A 53 -0.97 3.11 -14.56
CA ALA A 53 -0.23 4.34 -14.86
C ALA A 53 0.82 4.19 -15.99
N GLY A 54 1.00 2.99 -16.55
CA GLY A 54 1.87 2.74 -17.70
C GLY A 54 3.27 2.22 -17.38
N PHE A 55 3.60 1.94 -16.12
CA PHE A 55 4.84 1.23 -15.79
C PHE A 55 4.68 -0.26 -16.14
N SER A 56 5.69 -0.88 -16.77
CA SER A 56 5.64 -2.30 -17.16
C SER A 56 6.45 -3.22 -16.25
N GLN A 57 7.37 -2.65 -15.45
CA GLN A 57 8.20 -3.40 -14.52
C GLN A 57 8.09 -2.78 -13.12
N VAL A 58 7.56 -3.56 -12.17
CA VAL A 58 7.48 -3.20 -10.75
C VAL A 58 8.16 -4.30 -9.95
N ARG A 59 9.11 -3.96 -9.07
CA ARG A 59 9.74 -4.93 -8.16
C ARG A 59 9.97 -4.35 -6.77
N ARG A 60 9.73 -5.15 -5.73
CA ARG A 60 10.23 -4.84 -4.37
C ARG A 60 11.74 -5.01 -4.31
N THR A 61 12.47 -3.95 -3.97
CA THR A 61 13.94 -3.98 -3.86
C THR A 61 14.43 -4.22 -2.45
N SER A 62 13.64 -3.81 -1.45
CA SER A 62 13.94 -3.98 -0.04
C SER A 62 12.68 -3.79 0.79
N GLU A 63 12.72 -4.29 2.02
CA GLU A 63 11.64 -4.13 2.98
C GLU A 63 12.16 -4.17 4.42
N ASN A 64 11.36 -3.65 5.33
CA ASN A 64 11.45 -3.91 6.76
C ASN A 64 10.04 -4.19 7.29
N ALA A 65 9.91 -4.34 8.61
CA ALA A 65 8.62 -4.62 9.25
C ALA A 65 7.49 -3.66 8.84
N SER A 66 7.78 -2.39 8.58
CA SER A 66 6.76 -1.35 8.38
C SER A 66 6.73 -0.72 6.99
N ASN A 67 7.76 -0.92 6.18
CA ASN A 67 7.92 -0.25 4.88
C ASN A 67 8.45 -1.22 3.83
N MET A 68 8.06 -0.97 2.58
CA MET A 68 8.62 -1.60 1.39
C MET A 68 9.13 -0.53 0.43
N VAL A 69 10.15 -0.87 -0.36
CA VAL A 69 10.66 -0.02 -1.44
C VAL A 69 10.38 -0.71 -2.77
N LEU A 70 9.65 -0.03 -3.66
CA LEU A 70 9.35 -0.50 -4.99
C LEU A 70 10.19 0.28 -6.02
N GLU A 71 10.92 -0.44 -6.87
CA GLU A 71 11.51 0.11 -8.09
C GLU A 71 10.51 -0.07 -9.25
N VAL A 72 10.32 0.98 -10.05
CA VAL A 72 9.38 0.99 -11.18
C VAL A 72 10.06 1.48 -12.45
N LYS A 73 9.78 0.84 -13.60
CA LYS A 73 10.27 1.21 -14.94
C LYS A 73 9.15 1.08 -15.99
N TYR A 74 9.25 1.87 -17.04
CA TYR A 74 8.39 1.78 -18.23
C TYR A 74 8.74 0.57 -19.09
#